data_AF-A0A352RBU0-F1
#
_entry.id   AF-A0A352RBU0-F1
#
_cell.length_a   1.000
_cell.length_b   1.000
_cell.length_c   1.000
_cell.angle_alpha   90.00
_cell.angle_beta   90.00
_cell.angle_gamma   90.00
#
_symmetry.space_group_name_H-M   'P 1'
#
loop_
_entity.id
_entity.type
_entity.pdbx_description
1 polymer ?
#
loop_
_entity_poly.entity_id
_entity_poly.type
_entity_poly.pdbx_seq_one_letter_code
_entity_poly.pdbx_strand_id
1 'polypeptide(L)'
;MKNIIDYFTIKSTINELAKTENVALVDKLLDILNNNKIAKPEKHNKKEDIETNHYKIDLSKNQLNDIIDLLMDLEVESLTIDGESTPSTSHFASLVDKWSSIKV
;
A
#
# COMPACT_ATOMS: atom_id res chain seq x y z
N MET A 1 -11.48 7.24 -12.30
CA MET A 1 -10.22 6.75 -11.69
C MET A 1 -10.45 5.34 -11.20
N LYS A 2 -9.44 4.47 -11.21
CA LYS A 2 -9.58 3.06 -10.83
C LYS A 2 -8.91 2.85 -9.47
N ASN A 3 -9.61 2.23 -8.52
CA ASN A 3 -9.09 1.87 -7.21
C ASN A 3 -8.11 0.70 -7.35
N ILE A 4 -6.90 1.00 -7.80
CA ILE A 4 -5.88 0.03 -8.19
C ILE A 4 -4.58 0.41 -7.52
N ILE A 5 -3.92 -0.57 -6.93
CA ILE A 5 -2.59 -0.42 -6.33
C ILE A 5 -1.67 -1.54 -6.85
N ASP A 6 -0.38 -1.22 -6.98
CA ASP A 6 0.67 -2.16 -7.38
C ASP A 6 1.08 -3.11 -6.24
N TYR A 7 1.66 -4.25 -6.60
CA TYR A 7 2.12 -5.27 -5.64
C TYR A 7 3.01 -4.71 -4.51
N PHE A 8 4.00 -3.89 -4.87
CA PHE A 8 4.99 -3.40 -3.91
C PHE A 8 4.37 -2.49 -2.86
N THR A 9 3.44 -1.63 -3.27
CA THR A 9 2.74 -0.74 -2.36
C THR A 9 1.94 -1.53 -1.32
N ILE A 10 1.17 -2.54 -1.74
CA ILE A 10 0.44 -3.40 -0.81
C ILE A 10 1.41 -4.16 0.10
N LYS A 11 2.50 -4.70 -0.46
CA LYS A 11 3.48 -5.48 0.30
C LYS A 11 4.22 -4.63 1.34
N SER A 12 4.65 -3.43 0.98
CA SER A 12 5.26 -2.48 1.90
C SER A 12 4.30 -2.13 3.03
N THR A 13 3.04 -1.81 2.73
CA THR A 13 2.04 -1.51 3.75
C THR A 13 1.76 -2.70 4.68
N ILE A 14 1.69 -3.93 4.15
CA ILE A 14 1.58 -5.14 4.98
C ILE A 14 2.76 -5.26 5.95
N ASN A 15 3.99 -5.03 5.47
CA ASN A 15 5.18 -5.18 6.31
C ASN A 15 5.18 -4.18 7.48
N GLU A 16 4.66 -2.98 7.28
CA GLU A 16 4.53 -1.98 8.34
C GLU A 16 3.36 -2.31 9.28
N LEU A 17 2.19 -2.67 8.75
CA LEU A 17 1.05 -3.10 9.56
C LEU A 17 1.36 -4.32 10.43
N ALA A 18 2.19 -5.25 9.95
CA ALA A 18 2.60 -6.43 10.70
C ALA A 18 3.48 -6.10 11.92
N LYS A 19 4.04 -4.89 12.00
CA LYS A 19 4.75 -4.39 13.19
C LYS A 19 3.79 -3.79 14.23
N THR A 20 2.52 -3.63 13.87
CA THR A 20 1.44 -3.15 14.72
C THR A 20 0.56 -4.33 15.18
N GLU A 21 -0.40 -4.07 16.07
CA GLU A 21 -1.38 -5.07 16.50
C GLU A 21 -2.56 -5.24 15.52
N ASN A 22 -2.55 -4.57 14.35
CA ASN A 22 -3.67 -4.55 13.40
C ASN A 22 -3.68 -5.76 12.43
N VAL A 23 -3.81 -6.97 12.99
CA VAL A 23 -3.82 -8.24 12.26
C VAL A 23 -4.93 -8.30 11.21
N ALA A 24 -6.12 -7.75 11.52
CA ALA A 24 -7.27 -7.80 10.63
C ALA A 24 -7.02 -7.07 9.29
N LEU A 25 -6.30 -5.94 9.34
CA LEU A 25 -5.97 -5.17 8.13
C LEU A 25 -4.89 -5.89 7.31
N VAL A 26 -3.92 -6.52 7.97
CA VAL A 26 -2.93 -7.39 7.31
C VAL A 26 -3.62 -8.51 6.55
N ASP A 27 -4.52 -9.24 7.20
CA ASP A 27 -5.26 -10.35 6.58
C ASP A 27 -6.09 -9.86 5.38
N LYS A 28 -6.73 -8.69 5.51
CA LYS A 28 -7.50 -8.12 4.40
C LYS A 28 -6.63 -7.73 3.21
N LEU A 29 -5.43 -7.20 3.42
CA LEU A 29 -4.50 -6.89 2.34
C LEU A 29 -3.91 -8.16 1.70
N LEU A 30 -3.66 -9.21 2.48
CA LEU A 30 -3.26 -10.53 1.96
C LEU A 30 -4.37 -11.15 1.11
N ASP A 31 -5.62 -11.05 1.53
CA ASP A 31 -6.79 -11.48 0.73
C ASP A 31 -6.85 -10.76 -0.62
N ILE A 32 -6.62 -9.44 -0.64
CA ILE A 32 -6.54 -8.66 -1.88
C ILE A 32 -5.42 -9.17 -2.80
N LEU A 33 -4.23 -9.49 -2.26
CA LEU A 33 -3.12 -10.03 -3.05
C LEU A 33 -3.43 -11.40 -3.65
N ASN A 34 -4.25 -12.22 -2.97
CA ASN A 34 -4.60 -13.55 -3.43
C ASN A 34 -5.75 -13.55 -4.45
N ASN A 35 -6.74 -12.68 -4.25
CA ASN A 35 -8.04 -12.80 -4.91
C ASN A 35 -8.40 -11.64 -5.85
N ASN A 36 -7.77 -10.48 -5.70
CA ASN A 36 -8.17 -9.25 -6.42
C ASN A 36 -7.18 -8.84 -7.52
N LYS A 37 -6.34 -9.78 -7.99
CA LYS A 37 -5.39 -9.54 -9.08
C LYS A 37 -6.12 -9.14 -10.36
N ILE A 38 -5.65 -8.08 -11.00
CA ILE A 38 -6.12 -7.65 -12.31
C ILE A 38 -5.40 -8.46 -13.38
N ALA A 39 -6.16 -9.01 -14.32
CA ALA A 39 -5.60 -9.75 -15.44
C ALA A 39 -4.64 -8.87 -16.25
N LYS A 40 -3.43 -9.39 -16.48
CA LYS A 40 -2.44 -8.71 -17.33
C LYS A 40 -2.87 -8.78 -18.80
N PRO A 41 -2.55 -7.75 -19.60
CA PRO A 41 -2.75 -7.81 -21.04
C PRO A 41 -2.03 -9.00 -21.68
N GLU A 42 -2.61 -9.56 -22.74
CA GLU A 42 -2.06 -10.74 -23.42
C GLU A 42 -0.63 -10.54 -23.93
N LYS A 43 -0.25 -9.31 -24.29
CA LYS A 43 1.07 -8.97 -24.80
C LYS A 43 2.08 -8.61 -23.70
N HIS A 44 1.70 -8.68 -22.42
CA HIS A 44 2.62 -8.38 -21.33
C HIS A 44 3.77 -9.40 -21.33
N ASN A 45 5.01 -8.92 -21.40
CA ASN A 45 6.21 -9.76 -21.52
C ASN A 45 6.56 -10.51 -20.21
N LYS A 46 6.04 -10.05 -19.07
CA LYS A 46 6.29 -10.63 -17.74
C LYS A 46 5.00 -11.11 -17.06
N LYS A 47 4.28 -12.06 -17.65
CA LYS A 47 2.97 -12.51 -17.12
C LYS A 47 3.07 -13.14 -15.74
N GLU A 48 4.10 -13.96 -15.55
CA GLU A 48 4.32 -14.71 -14.31
C GLU A 48 5.00 -13.87 -13.20
N ASP A 49 5.55 -12.70 -13.53
CA ASP A 49 6.23 -11.84 -12.58
C ASP A 49 5.23 -11.14 -11.64
N ILE A 50 5.16 -11.58 -10.39
CA ILE A 50 4.23 -11.06 -9.38
C ILE A 50 4.44 -9.56 -9.11
N GLU A 51 5.66 -9.05 -9.25
CA GLU A 51 6.03 -7.67 -8.94
C GLU A 51 5.39 -6.66 -9.92
N THR A 52 5.02 -7.14 -11.10
CA THR A 52 4.30 -6.33 -12.11
C THR A 52 2.77 -6.44 -11.99
N ASN A 53 2.26 -7.18 -11.00
CA ASN A 53 0.82 -7.30 -10.78
C ASN A 53 0.24 -6.00 -10.19
N HIS A 54 -1.02 -5.78 -10.53
CA HIS A 54 -1.85 -4.73 -9.97
C HIS A 54 -3.12 -5.36 -9.42
N TYR A 55 -3.68 -4.76 -8.37
CA TYR A 55 -4.79 -5.33 -7.62
C TYR A 55 -5.90 -4.31 -7.48
N LYS A 56 -7.15 -4.77 -7.57
CA LYS A 56 -8.31 -3.94 -7.27
C LYS A 56 -8.47 -3.84 -5.75
N ILE A 57 -8.50 -2.61 -5.24
CA ILE A 57 -8.68 -2.35 -3.81
C ILE A 57 -10.16 -2.45 -3.45
N ASP A 58 -10.43 -3.26 -2.44
CA ASP A 58 -11.75 -3.47 -1.83
C ASP A 58 -11.60 -3.33 -0.31
N LEU A 59 -11.49 -2.08 0.13
CA LEU A 59 -11.39 -1.69 1.54
C LEU A 59 -12.54 -0.74 1.85
N SER A 60 -13.04 -0.80 3.09
CA SER A 60 -13.94 0.24 3.59
C SER A 60 -13.21 1.57 3.76
N LYS A 61 -13.95 2.68 3.85
CA LYS A 61 -13.38 4.00 4.09
C LYS A 61 -12.55 4.05 5.38
N ASN A 62 -13.03 3.41 6.45
CA ASN A 62 -12.31 3.36 7.72
C ASN A 62 -10.99 2.59 7.58
N GLN A 63 -11.01 1.42 6.95
CA GLN A 63 -9.80 0.64 6.69
C GLN A 63 -8.78 1.39 5.83
N LEU A 64 -9.25 2.17 4.85
CA LEU A 64 -8.38 3.01 4.04
C LEU A 64 -7.75 4.13 4.88
N ASN A 65 -8.55 4.80 5.70
CA ASN A 65 -8.05 5.84 6.60
C ASN A 65 -7.03 5.27 7.60
N ASP A 66 -7.30 4.12 8.21
CA ASP A 66 -6.38 3.47 9.15
C ASP A 66 -5.00 3.18 8.51
N ILE A 67 -4.98 2.81 7.21
CA ILE A 67 -3.73 2.64 6.46
C ILE A 67 -3.03 3.99 6.27
N ILE A 68 -3.76 5.01 5.84
CA ILE A 68 -3.20 6.34 5.55
C ILE A 68 -2.63 6.96 6.83
N ASP A 69 -3.39 6.91 7.92
CA ASP A 69 -2.99 7.47 9.21
C ASP A 69 -1.70 6.81 9.71
N LEU A 70 -1.60 5.48 9.67
CA LEU A 70 -0.36 4.76 10.01
C LEU A 70 0.83 5.23 9.16
N LEU A 71 0.63 5.36 7.84
CA LEU A 71 1.72 5.73 6.94
C LEU A 71 2.15 7.20 7.13
N MET A 72 1.21 8.09 7.47
CA MET A 72 1.51 9.47 7.83
C MET A 72 2.29 9.55 9.15
N ASP A 73 1.93 8.75 10.14
CA ASP A 73 2.69 8.67 11.40
C ASP A 73 4.13 8.21 11.13
N LEU A 74 4.31 7.16 10.33
CA LEU A 74 5.63 6.66 9.94
C LEU A 74 6.43 7.67 9.10
N GLU A 75 5.76 8.45 8.25
CA GLU A 75 6.38 9.55 7.51
C GLU A 75 6.98 10.57 8.49
N VAL A 76 6.21 11.01 9.49
CA VAL A 76 6.67 11.98 10.50
C VAL A 76 7.77 11.40 11.38
N GLU A 77 7.62 10.16 11.84
CA GLU A 77 8.62 9.48 12.67
C GLU A 77 9.96 9.26 11.96
N SER A 78 9.95 9.25 10.62
CA SER A 78 11.15 9.03 9.81
C SER A 78 11.98 10.29 9.55
N LEU A 79 11.52 11.46 10.01
CA LEU A 79 12.27 12.71 9.91
C LEU A 79 13.51 12.70 10.80
N THR A 80 14.50 13.53 10.46
CA THR A 80 15.62 13.78 11.38
C THR A 80 15.15 14.57 12.59
N ILE A 81 16.00 14.68 13.63
CA ILE A 81 15.71 15.49 14.81
C ILE A 81 15.46 16.97 14.48
N ASP A 82 16.02 17.45 13.37
CA ASP A 82 15.86 18.82 12.87
C ASP A 82 14.63 18.96 11.94
N GLY A 83 13.87 17.87 11.74
CA GLY A 83 12.67 17.84 10.90
C GLY A 83 12.96 17.71 9.40
N GLU A 84 14.17 17.29 9.02
CA GLU A 84 14.53 17.11 7.61
C GLU A 84 14.05 15.75 7.07
N SER A 85 13.62 15.73 5.80
CA SER A 85 13.21 14.51 5.13
C SER A 85 14.37 13.54 4.90
N THR A 86 14.10 12.26 5.12
CA THR A 86 15.02 11.16 4.82
C THR A 86 14.51 10.33 3.64
N PRO A 87 15.31 9.37 3.11
CA PRO A 87 14.80 8.41 2.13
C PRO A 87 13.56 7.64 2.62
N SER A 88 13.48 7.35 3.93
CA SER A 88 12.30 6.72 4.54
C SER A 88 11.09 7.65 4.53
N THR A 89 11.28 8.96 4.81
CA THR A 89 10.20 9.96 4.69
C THR A 89 9.64 9.98 3.28
N SER A 90 10.53 10.00 2.27
CA SER A 90 10.12 9.99 0.86
C SER A 90 9.39 8.70 0.49
N HIS A 91 9.80 7.57 1.06
CA HIS A 91 9.13 6.29 0.87
C HIS A 91 7.71 6.31 1.44
N PHE A 92 7.52 6.73 2.69
CA PHE A 92 6.21 6.76 3.33
C PHE A 92 5.28 7.79 2.68
N ALA A 93 5.76 8.99 2.36
CA ALA A 93 5.00 9.98 1.59
C ALA A 93 4.49 9.40 0.26
N SER A 94 5.34 8.64 -0.45
CA SER A 94 4.92 7.97 -1.70
C SER A 94 3.82 6.92 -1.46
N LEU A 95 3.86 6.18 -0.35
CA LEU A 95 2.79 5.24 -0.01
C LEU A 95 1.50 5.98 0.34
N VAL A 96 1.57 7.07 1.13
CA VAL A 96 0.42 7.93 1.46
C VAL A 96 -0.25 8.45 0.20
N ASP A 97 0.51 8.99 -0.76
CA ASP A 97 -0.01 9.49 -2.03
C ASP A 97 -0.79 8.40 -2.80
N LYS A 98 -0.22 7.19 -2.87
CA LYS A 98 -0.85 6.07 -3.57
C LYS A 98 -2.16 5.64 -2.90
N TRP A 99 -2.18 5.47 -1.59
CA TRP A 99 -3.39 5.08 -0.86
C TRP A 99 -4.45 6.18 -0.88
N SER A 100 -4.05 7.45 -0.76
CA SER A 100 -4.94 8.62 -0.84
C SER A 100 -5.60 8.79 -2.21
N SER A 101 -5.04 8.18 -3.26
CA SER A 101 -5.63 8.19 -4.60
C SER A 101 -6.88 7.30 -4.73
N ILE A 102 -7.10 6.39 -3.78
CA ILE A 102 -8.23 5.46 -3.73
C ILE A 102 -9.49 6.20 -3.27
N LYS A 103 -10.59 6.02 -4.01
CA LYS A 103 -11.89 6.64 -3.68
C LYS A 103 -12.89 5.57 -3.26
N VAL A 104 -13.36 5.66 -2.02
CA VAL A 104 -14.30 4.71 -1.40
C VAL A 104 -15.61 5.41 -1.05
#